data_AF-A0A947A568-F1
#
_entry.id   AF-A0A947A568-F1
#
_cell.length_a   1.000
_cell.length_b   1.000
_cell.length_c   1.000
_cell.angle_alpha   90.00
_cell.angle_beta   90.00
_cell.angle_gamma   90.00
#
_symmetry.space_group_name_H-M   'P 1'
#
loop_
_entity.id
_entity.type
_entity.pdbx_description
1 polymer ?
#
loop_
_entity_poly.entity_id
_entity_poly.type
_entity_poly.pdbx_seq_one_letter_code
_entity_poly.pdbx_strand_id
1 'polypeptide(L)'
;MAAISEVNPKENIIIKGAKLHNLKDIDVVIPRNKLVVITGLSGSGKSSLAFDTLYAEGQRRYVESLSSYARQFLGKLDKPKVDYIKGIAPAIAIEQKVNTSNPRSTVGTTTEIYDYLKLLYARIGKTYSPVSGKEVKKHTVSDVIDHVKGFENGRKLLLLAPIHIPDDRDPIKSLALLSKQGYARIQYKGKVLRIEDAPEDIGYDFYLVVDRIVKKEDEDFFNRLANAVDNAFFEGKGSCIIKDLETNASNDFSNRFELDGLSFPEPNVHLFSFNNPYGACAKCEGYGDVIGIDEDLVIPNTALSVYENGIFPWRGESMSWYRDQLVNSAYKFDFPIHKPWFELSEEQKELVWTGNEHFKGINGFFKLLEEKSYKIQNRVM
;
A
#
# COMPACT_ATOMS: atom_id res chain seq x y z
N MET A 1 -63.24 10.30 0.14
CA MET A 1 -61.78 10.58 0.18
C MET A 1 -61.61 12.09 0.26
N ALA A 2 -60.77 12.61 1.16
CA ALA A 2 -60.49 14.05 1.23
C ALA A 2 -59.92 14.54 -0.11
N ALA A 3 -60.23 15.78 -0.50
CA ALA A 3 -59.64 16.33 -1.71
C ALA A 3 -58.12 16.44 -1.52
N ILE A 4 -57.32 16.16 -2.57
CA ILE A 4 -55.85 16.19 -2.47
C ILE A 4 -55.31 17.56 -2.01
N SER A 5 -56.10 18.62 -2.19
CA SER A 5 -55.85 19.99 -1.71
C SER A 5 -55.96 20.17 -0.20
N GLU A 6 -56.68 19.29 0.50
CA GLU A 6 -56.93 19.34 1.94
C GLU A 6 -55.87 18.56 2.75
N VAL A 7 -55.01 17.80 2.05
CA VAL A 7 -53.97 16.99 2.68
C VAL A 7 -52.83 17.89 3.16
N ASN A 8 -52.41 17.72 4.42
CA ASN A 8 -51.32 18.49 4.99
C ASN A 8 -49.95 18.06 4.38
N PRO A 9 -49.24 18.97 3.69
CA PRO A 9 -47.94 18.67 3.08
C PRO A 9 -46.79 18.52 4.10
N LYS A 10 -47.02 18.86 5.38
CA LYS A 10 -46.04 18.59 6.44
C LYS A 10 -46.01 17.11 6.83
N GLU A 11 -47.14 16.43 6.74
CA GLU A 11 -47.31 15.02 7.13
C GLU A 11 -47.28 14.06 5.93
N ASN A 12 -47.49 14.58 4.71
CA ASN A 12 -47.59 13.79 3.50
C ASN A 12 -46.76 14.39 2.35
N ILE A 13 -46.25 13.54 1.47
CA ILE A 13 -45.76 13.91 0.15
C ILE A 13 -46.93 13.84 -0.81
N ILE A 14 -47.22 14.96 -1.47
CA ILE A 14 -48.39 15.10 -2.35
C ILE A 14 -47.88 15.27 -3.77
N ILE A 15 -48.19 14.31 -4.63
CA ILE A 15 -47.85 14.31 -6.06
C ILE A 15 -49.15 14.56 -6.82
N LYS A 16 -49.21 15.66 -7.57
CA LYS A 16 -50.34 15.99 -8.44
C LYS A 16 -49.94 15.82 -9.90
N GLY A 17 -50.76 15.10 -10.64
CA GLY A 17 -50.69 14.99 -12.09
C GLY A 17 -49.39 14.42 -12.64
N ALA A 18 -48.95 13.26 -12.14
CA ALA A 18 -47.76 12.58 -12.65
C ALA A 18 -48.03 11.94 -14.01
N LYS A 19 -47.22 12.32 -15.02
CA LYS A 19 -47.41 12.02 -16.46
C LYS A 19 -46.16 11.42 -17.11
N LEU A 20 -45.17 11.01 -16.31
CA LEU A 20 -43.92 10.50 -16.83
C LEU A 20 -44.07 9.05 -17.35
N HIS A 21 -43.53 8.78 -18.54
CA HIS A 21 -43.67 7.50 -19.25
C HIS A 21 -45.13 7.04 -19.41
N ASN A 22 -45.53 5.98 -18.70
CA ASN A 22 -46.83 5.34 -18.77
C ASN A 22 -47.80 5.82 -17.66
N LEU A 23 -47.39 6.79 -16.84
CA LEU A 23 -48.26 7.38 -15.82
C LEU A 23 -49.35 8.23 -16.49
N LYS A 24 -50.61 7.98 -16.11
CA LYS A 24 -51.80 8.57 -16.74
C LYS A 24 -52.36 9.73 -15.91
N ASP A 25 -51.57 10.78 -15.72
CA ASP A 25 -51.97 11.98 -14.96
C ASP A 25 -52.47 11.64 -13.55
N ILE A 26 -51.68 10.86 -12.82
CA ILE A 26 -52.11 10.30 -11.53
C ILE A 26 -51.81 11.23 -10.37
N ASP A 27 -52.70 11.20 -9.38
CA ASP A 27 -52.56 11.88 -8.11
C ASP A 27 -52.23 10.87 -7.01
N VAL A 28 -51.19 11.14 -6.22
CA VAL A 28 -50.72 10.23 -5.18
C VAL A 28 -50.39 10.99 -3.91
N VAL A 29 -50.86 10.47 -2.78
CA VAL A 29 -50.52 10.95 -1.44
C VAL A 29 -49.72 9.86 -0.73
N ILE A 30 -48.48 10.17 -0.35
CA ILE A 30 -47.57 9.26 0.33
C ILE A 30 -47.35 9.76 1.76
N PRO A 31 -47.71 8.99 2.81
CA PRO A 31 -47.48 9.43 4.19
C PRO A 31 -45.98 9.51 4.51
N ARG A 32 -45.55 10.57 5.18
CA ARG A 32 -44.15 10.74 5.60
C ARG A 32 -43.85 9.87 6.82
N ASN A 33 -42.57 9.57 7.03
CA ASN A 33 -42.05 8.81 8.18
C ASN A 33 -42.68 7.41 8.33
N LYS A 34 -43.11 6.82 7.22
CA LYS A 34 -43.61 5.45 7.15
C LYS A 34 -42.85 4.67 6.08
N LEU A 35 -42.73 3.36 6.28
CA LEU A 35 -42.30 2.45 5.24
C LEU A 35 -43.44 2.30 4.23
N VAL A 36 -43.28 2.88 3.04
CA VAL A 36 -44.28 2.80 1.96
C VAL A 36 -43.79 1.85 0.89
N VAL A 37 -44.63 0.89 0.52
CA VAL A 37 -44.33 -0.10 -0.51
C VAL A 37 -45.19 0.18 -1.74
N ILE A 38 -44.55 0.40 -2.89
CA ILE A 38 -45.22 0.54 -4.19
C ILE A 38 -45.20 -0.83 -4.88
N THR A 39 -46.38 -1.41 -5.11
CA THR A 39 -46.53 -2.74 -5.72
C THR A 39 -47.41 -2.70 -6.98
N GLY A 40 -47.34 -3.75 -7.80
CA GLY A 40 -48.06 -3.85 -9.07
C GLY A 40 -47.31 -4.65 -10.14
N LEU A 41 -47.99 -4.98 -11.24
CA LEU A 41 -47.46 -5.76 -12.37
C LEU A 41 -46.22 -5.12 -13.01
N SER A 42 -45.36 -5.92 -13.64
CA SER A 42 -44.23 -5.39 -14.41
C SER A 42 -44.74 -4.40 -15.47
N GLY A 43 -44.04 -3.27 -15.65
CA GLY A 43 -44.47 -2.21 -16.56
C GLY A 43 -45.69 -1.40 -16.10
N SER A 44 -46.17 -1.52 -14.84
CA SER A 44 -47.29 -0.71 -14.33
C SER A 44 -46.95 0.74 -13.99
N GLY A 45 -45.69 1.16 -14.14
CA GLY A 45 -45.24 2.54 -13.85
C GLY A 45 -44.70 2.76 -12.44
N LYS A 46 -44.41 1.69 -11.68
CA LYS A 46 -43.82 1.78 -10.33
C LYS A 46 -42.49 2.55 -10.33
N SER A 47 -41.58 2.16 -11.22
CA SER A 47 -40.27 2.81 -11.34
C SER A 47 -40.40 4.25 -11.84
N SER A 48 -41.32 4.50 -12.79
CA SER A 48 -41.64 5.84 -13.29
C SER A 48 -42.09 6.78 -12.16
N LEU A 49 -42.87 6.29 -11.21
CA LEU A 49 -43.33 7.06 -10.05
C LEU A 49 -42.25 7.20 -8.98
N ALA A 50 -41.55 6.11 -8.64
CA ALA A 50 -40.59 6.07 -7.53
C ALA A 50 -39.25 6.75 -7.89
N PHE A 51 -38.64 6.36 -9.01
CA PHE A 51 -37.31 6.80 -9.40
C PHE A 51 -37.38 8.05 -10.29
N ASP A 52 -38.10 7.94 -11.41
CA ASP A 52 -38.08 8.99 -12.44
C ASP A 52 -38.90 10.23 -12.05
N THR A 53 -39.80 10.11 -11.06
CA THR A 53 -40.61 11.22 -10.55
C THR A 53 -40.19 11.64 -9.14
N LEU A 54 -40.38 10.78 -8.13
CA LEU A 54 -40.17 11.15 -6.73
C LEU A 54 -38.68 11.35 -6.40
N TYR A 55 -37.82 10.38 -6.70
CA TYR A 55 -36.38 10.52 -6.46
C TYR A 55 -35.78 11.65 -7.30
N ALA A 56 -36.09 11.71 -8.59
CA ALA A 56 -35.59 12.75 -9.48
C ALA A 56 -35.93 14.17 -8.98
N GLU A 57 -37.18 14.45 -8.58
CA GLU A 57 -37.54 15.75 -8.02
C GLU A 57 -36.89 16.02 -6.66
N GLY A 58 -36.80 15.00 -5.79
CA GLY A 58 -36.21 15.13 -4.46
C GLY A 58 -34.72 15.45 -4.53
N GLN A 59 -33.99 14.76 -5.41
CA GLN A 59 -32.58 15.01 -5.68
C GLN A 59 -32.38 16.38 -6.34
N ARG A 60 -33.13 16.69 -7.41
CA ARG A 60 -33.01 17.97 -8.13
C ARG A 60 -33.17 19.17 -7.20
N ARG A 61 -34.23 19.21 -6.39
CA ARG A 61 -34.48 20.33 -5.45
C ARG A 61 -33.40 20.47 -4.40
N TYR A 62 -32.83 19.36 -3.93
CA TYR A 62 -31.72 19.39 -2.99
C TYR A 62 -30.45 19.96 -3.64
N VAL A 63 -30.06 19.45 -4.81
CA VAL A 63 -28.82 19.90 -5.49
C VAL A 63 -28.95 21.36 -5.98
N GLU A 64 -30.14 21.82 -6.38
CA GLU A 64 -30.42 23.22 -6.74
C GLU A 64 -30.24 24.22 -5.57
N SER A 65 -30.21 23.71 -4.34
CA SER A 65 -29.96 24.50 -3.12
C SER A 65 -28.48 24.59 -2.74
N LEU A 66 -27.62 23.73 -3.27
CA LEU A 66 -26.21 23.63 -2.86
C LEU A 66 -25.35 24.81 -3.34
N SER A 67 -25.54 25.27 -4.58
CA SER A 67 -24.82 26.45 -5.09
C SER A 67 -25.54 27.11 -6.27
N SER A 68 -25.27 28.39 -6.48
CA SER A 68 -25.73 29.14 -7.66
C SER A 68 -25.17 28.54 -8.97
N TYR A 69 -23.94 28.01 -8.93
CA TYR A 69 -23.30 27.31 -10.04
C TYR A 69 -24.01 26.00 -10.38
N ALA A 70 -24.28 25.13 -9.40
CA ALA A 70 -24.99 23.86 -9.62
C ALA A 70 -26.36 24.08 -10.27
N ARG A 71 -27.06 25.16 -9.89
CA ARG A 71 -28.36 25.53 -10.48
C ARG A 71 -28.29 25.79 -11.99
N GLN A 72 -27.18 26.33 -12.50
CA GLN A 72 -26.99 26.55 -13.95
C GLN A 72 -26.86 25.25 -14.75
N PHE A 73 -26.31 24.20 -14.14
CA PHE A 73 -26.14 22.89 -14.78
C PHE A 73 -27.40 22.02 -14.66
N LEU A 74 -28.08 22.06 -13.50
CA LEU A 74 -29.30 21.29 -13.26
C LEU A 74 -30.50 21.81 -14.04
N GLY A 75 -30.53 23.10 -14.38
CA GLY A 75 -31.56 23.67 -15.24
C GLY A 75 -31.63 23.04 -16.64
N LYS A 76 -30.59 22.29 -17.04
CA LYS A 76 -30.52 21.55 -18.32
C LYS A 76 -31.00 20.10 -18.21
N LEU A 77 -31.27 19.59 -17.00
CA LEU A 77 -31.82 18.25 -16.81
C LEU A 77 -33.33 18.27 -17.05
N ASP A 78 -33.84 17.22 -17.68
CA ASP A 78 -35.27 17.06 -17.90
C ASP A 78 -36.01 17.03 -16.57
N LYS A 79 -36.92 17.99 -16.39
CA LYS A 79 -37.79 18.02 -15.22
C LYS A 79 -38.83 16.90 -15.35
N PRO A 80 -39.12 16.16 -14.27
CA PRO A 80 -40.20 15.18 -14.26
C PRO A 80 -41.52 15.83 -14.66
N LYS A 81 -42.31 15.12 -15.48
CA LYS A 81 -43.61 15.59 -15.95
C LYS A 81 -44.66 15.44 -14.83
N VAL A 82 -44.73 16.43 -13.96
CA VAL A 82 -45.69 16.55 -12.84
C VAL A 82 -46.24 17.97 -12.78
N ASP A 83 -47.49 18.13 -12.33
CA ASP A 83 -48.06 19.46 -12.13
C ASP A 83 -47.44 20.13 -10.90
N TYR A 84 -47.41 19.42 -9.77
CA TYR A 84 -46.62 19.81 -8.60
C TYR A 84 -46.33 18.64 -7.66
N ILE A 85 -45.26 18.77 -6.88
CA ILE A 85 -44.99 17.93 -5.72
C ILE A 85 -44.78 18.82 -4.48
N LYS A 86 -45.53 18.57 -3.41
CA LYS A 86 -45.41 19.25 -2.10
C LYS A 86 -44.97 18.25 -1.02
N GLY A 87 -44.26 18.74 0.00
CA GLY A 87 -43.82 17.91 1.13
C GLY A 87 -42.65 16.96 0.83
N ILE A 88 -42.01 17.08 -0.33
CA ILE A 88 -40.88 16.24 -0.74
C ILE A 88 -39.62 16.55 0.08
N ALA A 89 -38.90 15.50 0.48
CA ALA A 89 -37.61 15.60 1.16
C ALA A 89 -36.46 15.34 0.16
N PRO A 90 -35.21 15.71 0.50
CA PRO A 90 -34.04 15.19 -0.21
C PRO A 90 -34.12 13.67 -0.32
N ALA A 91 -33.93 13.15 -1.52
CA ALA A 91 -34.13 11.74 -1.83
C ALA A 91 -32.81 11.06 -2.16
N ILE A 92 -32.67 9.81 -1.72
CA ILE A 92 -31.55 8.91 -2.05
C ILE A 92 -32.16 7.66 -2.68
N ALA A 93 -31.73 7.32 -3.89
CA ALA A 93 -32.09 6.07 -4.53
C ALA A 93 -31.04 5.00 -4.21
N ILE A 94 -31.51 3.84 -3.76
CA ILE A 94 -30.70 2.64 -3.61
C ILE A 94 -31.19 1.66 -4.67
N GLU A 95 -30.42 1.53 -5.74
CA GLU A 95 -30.73 0.68 -6.90
C GLU A 95 -29.76 -0.48 -6.99
N GLN A 96 -30.20 -1.59 -7.59
CA GLN A 96 -29.31 -2.65 -8.04
C GLN A 96 -28.66 -2.26 -9.37
N LYS A 97 -27.89 -1.16 -9.37
CA LYS A 97 -27.11 -0.78 -10.54
C LYS A 97 -25.80 -1.58 -10.54
N VAL A 98 -25.45 -2.16 -11.68
CA VAL A 98 -24.15 -2.83 -11.83
C VAL A 98 -23.08 -1.75 -11.71
N ASN A 99 -22.37 -1.75 -10.58
CA ASN A 99 -21.24 -0.86 -10.41
C ASN A 99 -20.19 -1.25 -11.46
N THR A 100 -19.70 -0.27 -12.23
CA THR A 100 -18.54 -0.47 -13.09
C THR A 100 -17.38 -0.90 -12.21
N SER A 101 -16.79 -2.08 -12.50
CA SER A 101 -15.65 -2.57 -11.73
C SER A 101 -14.42 -1.71 -12.04
N ASN A 102 -13.98 -0.94 -11.06
CA ASN A 102 -12.62 -0.43 -11.04
C ASN A 102 -11.76 -1.50 -10.33
N PRO A 103 -10.71 -2.05 -10.97
CA PRO A 103 -9.86 -3.08 -10.36
C PRO A 103 -9.27 -2.69 -9.00
N ARG A 104 -9.10 -1.39 -8.74
CA ARG A 104 -8.60 -0.86 -7.48
C ARG A 104 -9.69 -0.56 -6.44
N SER A 105 -10.95 -0.80 -6.77
CA SER A 105 -12.06 -0.63 -5.82
C SER A 105 -12.38 -1.96 -5.17
N THR A 106 -12.23 -2.02 -3.84
CA THR A 106 -12.57 -3.16 -3.02
C THR A 106 -13.79 -2.84 -2.15
N VAL A 107 -14.35 -3.87 -1.51
CA VAL A 107 -15.40 -3.68 -0.48
C VAL A 107 -14.95 -2.73 0.62
N GLY A 108 -13.67 -2.80 1.02
CA GLY A 108 -13.11 -1.94 2.05
C GLY A 108 -13.06 -0.46 1.64
N THR A 109 -12.79 -0.17 0.36
CA THR A 109 -12.80 1.22 -0.14
C THR A 109 -14.20 1.76 -0.35
N THR A 110 -15.15 0.95 -0.82
CA THR A 110 -16.53 1.41 -1.06
C THR A 110 -17.31 1.64 0.23
N THR A 111 -16.97 0.92 1.29
CA THR A 111 -17.56 1.08 2.63
C THR A 111 -16.78 2.04 3.53
N GLU A 112 -15.67 2.62 3.04
CA GLU A 112 -14.71 3.44 3.79
C GLU A 112 -14.04 2.74 4.99
N ILE A 113 -14.35 1.46 5.26
CA ILE A 113 -13.73 0.66 6.33
C ILE A 113 -12.21 0.63 6.18
N TYR A 114 -11.71 0.56 4.95
CA TYR A 114 -10.28 0.57 4.69
C TYR A 114 -9.63 1.90 5.06
N ASP A 115 -10.34 3.03 4.96
CA ASP A 115 -9.83 4.33 5.38
C ASP A 115 -9.61 4.39 6.88
N TYR A 116 -10.52 3.80 7.66
CA TYR A 116 -10.33 3.63 9.11
C TYR A 116 -9.19 2.67 9.44
N LEU A 117 -9.02 1.58 8.67
CA LEU A 117 -7.88 0.68 8.87
C LEU A 117 -6.54 1.39 8.62
N LYS A 118 -6.44 2.21 7.56
CA LYS A 118 -5.25 3.02 7.30
C LYS A 118 -4.92 3.94 8.49
N LEU A 119 -5.93 4.59 9.05
CA LEU A 119 -5.77 5.45 10.24
C LEU A 119 -5.33 4.64 11.46
N LEU A 120 -5.95 3.47 11.70
CA LEU A 120 -5.63 2.58 12.81
C LEU A 120 -4.15 2.17 12.76
N TYR A 121 -3.70 1.63 11.62
CA TYR A 121 -2.31 1.18 11.45
C TYR A 121 -1.31 2.34 11.44
N ALA A 122 -1.69 3.52 10.93
CA ALA A 122 -0.84 4.71 11.01
C ALA A 122 -0.66 5.24 12.43
N ARG A 123 -1.64 5.05 13.32
CA ARG A 123 -1.62 5.61 14.68
C ARG A 123 -1.06 4.66 15.73
N ILE A 124 -1.44 3.39 15.67
CA ILE A 124 -1.09 2.41 16.70
C ILE A 124 -0.47 1.13 16.12
N GLY A 125 -0.19 1.11 14.81
CA GLY A 125 0.50 0.00 14.17
C GLY A 125 1.95 -0.09 14.67
N LYS A 126 2.38 -1.32 14.93
CA LYS A 126 3.76 -1.63 15.29
C LYS A 126 4.48 -2.21 14.07
N THR A 127 5.62 -1.61 13.72
CA THR A 127 6.45 -2.10 12.62
C THR A 127 7.39 -3.17 13.15
N TYR A 128 7.52 -4.27 12.40
CA TYR A 128 8.41 -5.37 12.74
C TYR A 128 9.41 -5.59 11.60
N SER A 129 10.66 -5.90 11.96
CA SER A 129 11.66 -6.27 10.98
C SER A 129 11.36 -7.66 10.40
N PRO A 130 11.38 -7.84 9.07
CA PRO A 130 11.22 -9.15 8.45
C PRO A 130 12.44 -10.06 8.66
N VAL A 131 13.59 -9.52 9.06
CA VAL A 131 14.84 -10.29 9.27
C VAL A 131 14.85 -10.91 10.67
N SER A 132 14.62 -10.11 11.71
CA SER A 132 14.71 -10.56 13.10
C SER A 132 13.36 -10.78 13.80
N GLY A 133 12.25 -10.29 13.24
CA GLY A 133 10.93 -10.30 13.88
C GLY A 133 10.80 -9.33 15.07
N LYS A 134 11.82 -8.50 15.34
CA LYS A 134 11.81 -7.53 16.43
C LYS A 134 11.06 -6.25 16.02
N GLU A 135 10.50 -5.57 17.02
CA GLU A 135 9.79 -4.30 16.83
C GLU A 135 10.78 -3.20 16.46
N VAL A 136 10.52 -2.51 15.35
CA VAL A 136 11.29 -1.34 14.91
C VAL A 136 10.82 -0.14 15.71
N LYS A 137 11.75 0.52 16.41
CA LYS A 137 11.46 1.68 17.26
C LYS A 137 12.42 2.82 16.95
N LYS A 138 11.90 4.04 17.02
CA LYS A 138 12.72 5.23 17.21
C LYS A 138 12.88 5.45 18.70
N HIS A 139 14.12 5.49 19.16
CA HIS A 139 14.42 5.91 20.52
C HIS A 139 14.43 7.42 20.58
N THR A 140 13.79 7.95 21.60
CA THR A 140 13.82 9.35 21.98
C THR A 140 14.92 9.57 23.02
N VAL A 141 15.27 10.84 23.26
CA VAL A 141 16.15 11.22 24.37
C VAL A 141 15.62 10.68 25.71
N SER A 142 14.31 10.72 25.91
CA SER A 142 13.64 10.19 27.09
C SER A 142 13.86 8.68 27.28
N ASP A 143 13.83 7.88 26.21
CA ASP A 143 14.07 6.44 26.30
C ASP A 143 15.48 6.12 26.82
N VAL A 144 16.48 6.88 26.37
CA VAL A 144 17.87 6.73 26.84
C VAL A 144 17.99 7.15 28.31
N ILE A 145 17.35 8.26 28.69
CA ILE A 145 17.33 8.72 30.09
C ILE A 145 16.67 7.70 31.00
N ASP A 146 15.53 7.14 30.59
CA ASP A 146 14.79 6.16 31.37
C ASP A 146 15.58 4.84 31.50
N HIS A 147 16.34 4.46 30.48
CA HIS A 147 17.33 3.38 30.59
C HIS A 147 18.41 3.68 31.63
N VAL A 148 18.95 4.90 31.66
CA VAL A 148 19.97 5.32 32.65
C VAL A 148 19.38 5.39 34.07
N LYS A 149 18.12 5.79 34.23
CA LYS A 149 17.41 5.76 35.53
C LYS A 149 17.32 4.37 36.14
N GLY A 150 17.28 3.32 35.31
CA GLY A 150 17.23 1.93 35.75
C GLY A 150 18.50 1.43 36.47
N PHE A 151 19.62 2.18 36.41
CA PHE A 151 20.85 1.83 37.11
C PHE A 151 20.90 2.36 38.56
N GLU A 152 21.66 1.66 39.41
CA GLU A 152 21.91 2.07 40.79
C GLU A 152 22.68 3.39 40.90
N ASN A 153 22.43 4.12 42.00
CA ASN A 153 23.10 5.40 42.25
C ASN A 153 24.63 5.24 42.33
N GLY A 154 25.38 6.12 41.67
CA GLY A 154 26.83 6.06 41.58
C GLY A 154 27.39 5.17 40.46
N ARG A 155 26.55 4.43 39.72
CA ARG A 155 26.99 3.60 38.59
C ARG A 155 27.69 4.46 37.52
N LYS A 156 28.81 3.96 37.00
CA LYS A 156 29.63 4.68 36.00
C LYS A 156 29.33 4.18 34.60
N LEU A 157 28.86 5.07 33.73
CA LEU A 157 28.51 4.78 32.35
C LEU A 157 29.26 5.71 31.39
N LEU A 158 29.43 5.28 30.15
CA LEU A 158 29.88 6.11 29.03
C LEU A 158 28.74 6.33 28.06
N LEU A 159 28.53 7.59 27.68
CA LEU A 159 27.70 7.94 26.54
C LEU A 159 28.60 8.08 25.32
N LEU A 160 28.38 7.22 24.34
CA LEU A 160 29.19 7.09 23.14
C LEU A 160 28.38 7.44 21.90
N ALA A 161 29.02 8.11 20.95
CA ALA A 161 28.49 8.32 19.60
C ALA A 161 29.37 7.58 18.59
N PRO A 162 28.84 6.66 17.77
CA PRO A 162 29.61 5.97 16.74
C PRO A 162 30.00 6.96 15.63
N ILE A 163 31.29 7.06 15.33
CA ILE A 163 31.82 7.90 14.27
C ILE A 163 32.46 7.01 13.20
N HIS A 164 31.98 7.17 11.98
CA HIS A 164 32.61 6.63 10.77
C HIS A 164 33.12 7.78 9.92
N ILE A 165 34.43 7.78 9.66
CA ILE A 165 35.09 8.74 8.79
C ILE A 165 35.06 8.20 7.36
N PRO A 166 34.53 8.96 6.39
CA PRO A 166 34.59 8.59 4.98
C PRO A 166 36.03 8.36 4.48
N ASP A 167 36.21 7.39 3.57
CA ASP A 167 37.51 7.00 3.02
C ASP A 167 38.26 8.15 2.31
N ASP A 168 37.56 9.19 1.86
CA ASP A 168 38.13 10.38 1.22
C ASP A 168 38.72 11.39 2.23
N ARG A 169 38.57 11.14 3.53
CA ARG A 169 39.01 12.04 4.60
C ARG A 169 40.08 11.42 5.47
N ASP A 170 40.99 12.27 5.90
CA ASP A 170 42.05 11.93 6.84
C ASP A 170 41.47 11.78 8.28
N PRO A 171 41.68 10.61 8.93
CA PRO A 171 41.18 10.38 10.29
C PRO A 171 41.74 11.33 11.35
N ILE A 172 43.04 11.67 11.25
CA ILE A 172 43.73 12.54 12.20
C ILE A 172 43.19 13.97 12.10
N LYS A 173 42.98 14.47 10.87
CA LYS A 173 42.38 15.81 10.67
C LYS A 173 40.96 15.90 11.22
N SER A 174 40.18 14.83 11.07
CA SER A 174 38.81 14.76 11.59
C SER A 174 38.78 14.74 13.12
N LEU A 175 39.71 14.00 13.75
CA LEU A 175 39.92 14.04 15.20
C LEU A 175 40.31 15.43 15.69
N ALA A 176 41.22 16.11 14.98
CA ALA A 176 41.60 17.48 15.33
C ALA A 176 40.41 18.46 15.25
N LEU A 177 39.46 18.23 14.34
CA LEU A 177 38.23 19.00 14.24
C LEU A 177 37.28 18.74 15.41
N LEU A 178 37.11 17.47 15.81
CA LEU A 178 36.35 17.09 17.01
C LEU A 178 36.95 17.70 18.27
N SER A 179 38.29 17.72 18.38
CA SER A 179 38.99 18.41 19.48
C SER A 179 38.69 19.91 19.51
N LYS A 180 38.71 20.58 18.35
CA LYS A 180 38.33 22.00 18.22
C LYS A 180 36.86 22.28 18.58
N GLN A 181 35.97 21.30 18.41
CA GLN A 181 34.56 21.40 18.82
C GLN A 181 34.38 21.19 20.34
N GLY A 182 35.44 20.84 21.07
CA GLY A 182 35.44 20.71 22.52
C GLY A 182 35.39 19.27 23.04
N TYR A 183 35.43 18.27 22.16
CA TYR A 183 35.52 16.88 22.59
C TYR A 183 36.94 16.54 23.03
N ALA A 184 37.08 15.84 24.15
CA ALA A 184 38.39 15.54 24.72
C ALA A 184 38.82 14.08 24.54
N ARG A 185 37.88 13.15 24.28
CA ARG A 185 38.14 11.71 24.36
C ARG A 185 37.40 10.90 23.31
N ILE A 186 38.02 9.78 22.93
CA ILE A 186 37.44 8.74 22.08
C ILE A 186 37.63 7.38 22.75
N GLN A 187 36.81 6.41 22.37
CA GLN A 187 37.03 5.00 22.63
C GLN A 187 37.40 4.31 21.32
N TYR A 188 38.62 3.79 21.26
CA TYR A 188 39.17 3.06 20.12
C TYR A 188 39.69 1.71 20.58
N LYS A 189 39.31 0.63 19.89
CA LYS A 189 39.66 -0.77 20.25
C LYS A 189 39.40 -1.08 21.74
N GLY A 190 38.30 -0.57 22.29
CA GLY A 190 37.89 -0.77 23.68
C GLY A 190 38.59 0.09 24.74
N LYS A 191 39.63 0.86 24.37
CA LYS A 191 40.35 1.76 25.30
C LYS A 191 39.87 3.19 25.13
N VAL A 192 39.67 3.88 26.25
CA VAL A 192 39.35 5.32 26.26
C VAL A 192 40.67 6.10 26.23
N LEU A 193 40.85 6.93 25.21
CA LEU A 193 42.04 7.74 24.97
C LEU A 193 41.64 9.22 24.89
N ARG A 194 42.56 10.13 25.21
CA ARG A 194 42.39 11.54 24.81
C ARG A 194 42.59 11.65 23.31
N ILE A 195 41.93 12.61 22.68
CA ILE A 195 42.07 12.82 21.23
C ILE A 195 43.53 13.15 20.86
N GLU A 196 44.23 13.90 21.73
CA GLU A 196 45.65 14.24 21.55
C GLU A 196 46.58 13.02 21.66
N ASP A 197 46.17 11.98 22.39
CA ASP A 197 46.92 10.74 22.60
C ASP A 197 46.48 9.64 21.61
N ALA A 198 45.70 9.97 20.58
CA ALA A 198 45.25 9.02 19.58
C ALA A 198 46.46 8.53 18.74
N PRO A 199 46.52 7.23 18.43
CA PRO A 199 47.61 6.69 17.62
C PRO A 199 47.55 7.25 16.19
N GLU A 200 48.72 7.41 15.55
CA GLU A 200 48.82 7.92 14.17
C GLU A 200 48.16 6.98 13.15
N ASP A 201 48.01 5.68 13.47
CA ASP A 201 47.38 4.66 12.62
C ASP A 201 45.88 4.47 12.91
N ILE A 202 45.20 5.49 13.44
CA ILE A 202 43.79 5.33 13.81
C ILE A 202 42.94 4.97 12.59
N GLY A 203 42.09 3.96 12.78
CA GLY A 203 41.14 3.53 11.74
C GLY A 203 40.03 4.55 11.50
N TYR A 204 39.19 4.25 10.52
CA TYR A 204 38.04 5.07 10.13
C TYR A 204 36.85 4.99 11.09
N ASP A 205 36.83 3.96 11.95
CA ASP A 205 35.75 3.71 12.92
C ASP A 205 36.24 3.84 14.37
N PHE A 206 35.54 4.67 15.14
CA PHE A 206 35.74 4.81 16.57
C PHE A 206 34.47 5.35 17.25
N TYR A 207 34.45 5.32 18.57
CA TYR A 207 33.36 5.91 19.35
C TYR A 207 33.81 7.23 19.98
N LEU A 208 33.09 8.32 19.73
CA LEU A 208 33.30 9.57 20.43
C LEU A 208 32.73 9.47 21.85
N VAL A 209 33.50 9.88 22.86
CA VAL A 209 33.01 9.91 24.25
C VAL A 209 32.38 11.27 24.50
N VAL A 210 31.04 11.32 24.49
CA VAL A 210 30.27 12.55 24.63
C VAL A 210 30.14 12.96 26.09
N ASP A 211 29.79 12.02 26.97
CA ASP A 211 29.78 12.25 28.42
C ASP A 211 30.25 11.01 29.19
N ARG A 212 30.80 11.24 30.38
CA ARG A 212 31.12 10.22 31.38
C ARG A 212 30.14 10.38 32.51
N ILE A 213 29.16 9.50 32.52
CA ILE A 213 28.00 9.60 33.39
C ILE A 213 28.35 8.89 34.69
N VAL A 214 28.16 9.58 35.81
CA VAL A 214 28.07 8.96 37.14
C VAL A 214 26.64 9.15 37.56
N LYS A 215 25.85 8.07 37.61
CA LYS A 215 24.41 8.16 37.85
C LYS A 215 24.15 8.86 39.18
N LYS A 216 23.25 9.84 39.14
CA LYS A 216 22.71 10.57 40.31
C LYS A 216 21.19 10.60 40.21
N GLU A 217 20.53 10.72 41.34
CA GLU A 217 19.07 10.93 41.41
C GLU A 217 18.78 12.40 41.68
N ASP A 218 19.07 13.25 40.70
CA ASP A 218 18.75 14.68 40.76
C ASP A 218 18.24 15.18 39.40
N GLU A 219 17.31 16.15 39.39
CA GLU A 219 16.68 16.65 38.16
C GLU A 219 17.67 17.38 37.24
N ASP A 220 18.60 18.14 37.81
CA ASP A 220 19.61 18.90 37.06
C ASP A 220 20.53 17.97 36.25
N PHE A 221 20.87 16.81 36.82
CA PHE A 221 21.64 15.76 36.21
C PHE A 221 20.90 15.17 35.00
N PHE A 222 19.60 14.88 35.14
CA PHE A 222 18.81 14.36 34.00
C PHE A 222 18.62 15.40 32.90
N ASN A 223 18.45 16.68 33.25
CA ASN A 223 18.40 17.77 32.26
C ASN A 223 19.74 17.92 31.52
N ARG A 224 20.87 17.83 32.23
CA ARG A 224 22.21 17.84 31.62
C ARG A 224 22.43 16.61 30.72
N LEU A 225 22.02 15.44 31.21
CA LEU A 225 22.12 14.19 30.46
C LEU A 225 21.28 14.23 29.19
N ALA A 226 20.09 14.82 29.23
CA ALA A 226 19.24 15.00 28.05
C ALA A 226 19.98 15.74 26.93
N ASN A 227 20.63 16.87 27.26
CA ASN A 227 21.44 17.63 26.30
C ASN A 227 22.63 16.82 25.78
N ALA A 228 23.27 16.02 26.64
CA ALA A 228 24.38 15.17 26.23
C ALA A 228 23.93 14.04 25.29
N VAL A 229 22.78 13.41 25.57
CA VAL A 229 22.17 12.37 24.72
C VAL A 229 21.77 12.96 23.36
N ASP A 230 21.19 14.16 23.34
CA ASP A 230 20.84 14.84 22.09
C ASP A 230 22.09 15.12 21.24
N ASN A 231 23.16 15.62 21.86
CA ASN A 231 24.47 15.78 21.19
C ASN A 231 25.04 14.45 20.71
N ALA A 232 24.90 13.37 21.49
CA ALA A 232 25.38 12.05 21.07
C ALA A 232 24.63 11.51 19.86
N PHE A 233 23.30 11.69 19.82
CA PHE A 233 22.51 11.39 18.62
C PHE A 233 22.94 12.24 17.43
N PHE A 234 23.19 13.53 17.64
CA PHE A 234 23.63 14.43 16.56
C PHE A 234 24.97 13.99 15.95
N GLU A 235 26.00 13.81 16.78
CA GLU A 235 27.32 13.39 16.30
C GLU A 235 27.32 11.98 15.72
N GLY A 236 26.57 11.06 16.34
CA GLY A 236 26.42 9.68 15.89
C GLY A 236 25.45 9.51 14.71
N LYS A 237 25.02 10.60 14.07
CA LYS A 237 24.10 10.62 12.91
C LYS A 237 22.81 9.83 13.15
N GLY A 238 22.30 9.93 14.37
CA GLY A 238 21.08 9.30 14.84
C GLY A 238 21.28 8.08 15.75
N SER A 239 22.51 7.66 16.00
CA SER A 239 22.83 6.55 16.90
C SER A 239 23.61 7.01 18.13
N CYS A 240 23.32 6.44 19.29
CA CYS A 240 24.15 6.59 20.49
C CYS A 240 24.17 5.29 21.30
N ILE A 241 25.15 5.14 22.18
CA ILE A 241 25.37 3.91 22.94
C ILE A 241 25.62 4.26 24.40
N ILE A 242 24.93 3.57 25.29
CA ILE A 242 25.23 3.58 26.73
C ILE A 242 26.06 2.35 27.05
N LYS A 243 27.29 2.57 27.50
CA LYS A 243 28.20 1.51 27.91
C LYS A 243 28.45 1.55 29.41
N ASP A 244 28.21 0.42 30.07
CA ASP A 244 28.48 0.23 31.49
C ASP A 244 29.95 -0.11 31.70
N LEU A 245 30.65 0.66 32.54
CA LEU A 245 32.08 0.46 32.80
C LEU A 245 32.37 -0.73 33.72
N GLU A 246 31.39 -1.19 34.50
CA GLU A 246 31.60 -2.28 35.45
C GLU A 246 31.32 -3.64 34.82
N THR A 247 30.25 -3.76 34.02
CA THR A 247 29.88 -5.01 33.32
C THR A 247 30.43 -5.10 31.90
N ASN A 248 30.91 -3.98 31.35
CA ASN A 248 31.30 -3.83 29.94
C ASN A 248 30.13 -4.07 28.95
N ALA A 249 28.88 -4.08 29.44
CA ALA A 249 27.69 -4.21 28.61
C ALA A 249 27.40 -2.91 27.85
N SER A 250 26.95 -3.03 26.59
CA SER A 250 26.56 -1.90 25.74
C SER A 250 25.10 -2.03 25.33
N ASN A 251 24.38 -0.91 25.34
CA ASN A 251 23.02 -0.81 24.82
C ASN A 251 23.00 0.26 23.74
N ASP A 252 22.57 -0.13 22.54
CA ASP A 252 22.51 0.73 21.37
C ASP A 252 21.13 1.39 21.28
N PHE A 253 21.12 2.68 20.99
CA PHE A 253 19.92 3.48 20.76
C PHE A 253 20.03 4.15 19.39
N SER A 254 18.94 4.14 18.63
CA SER A 254 18.82 4.87 17.38
C SER A 254 17.54 5.68 17.37
N ASN A 255 17.63 6.96 17.02
CA ASN A 255 16.48 7.85 16.82
C ASN A 255 15.94 7.80 15.36
N ARG A 256 16.56 6.97 14.52
CA ARG A 256 16.11 6.66 13.15
C ARG A 256 15.17 5.46 13.19
N PHE A 257 14.30 5.35 12.19
CA PHE A 257 13.39 4.21 12.08
C PHE A 257 14.05 3.07 11.32
N GLU A 258 15.00 2.42 11.98
CA GLU A 258 15.86 1.41 11.38
C GLU A 258 16.06 0.21 12.30
N LEU A 259 16.28 -0.96 11.72
CA LEU A 259 16.64 -2.19 12.43
C LEU A 259 17.27 -3.18 11.45
N ASP A 260 18.21 -4.00 11.93
CA ASP A 260 18.91 -5.02 11.13
C ASP A 260 19.57 -4.46 9.85
N GLY A 261 20.00 -3.19 9.88
CA GLY A 261 20.59 -2.51 8.72
C GLY A 261 19.58 -2.04 7.66
N LEU A 262 18.28 -2.20 7.92
CA LEU A 262 17.19 -1.71 7.06
C LEU A 262 16.61 -0.42 7.62
N SER A 263 16.35 0.54 6.73
CA SER A 263 15.54 1.72 7.04
C SER A 263 14.09 1.45 6.67
N PHE A 264 13.16 1.81 7.56
CA PHE A 264 11.73 1.57 7.39
C PHE A 264 10.99 2.88 7.11
N PRO A 265 9.93 2.85 6.28
CA PRO A 265 9.05 4.00 6.12
C PRO A 265 8.24 4.23 7.40
N GLU A 266 8.06 5.49 7.77
CA GLU A 266 7.27 5.84 8.94
C GLU A 266 5.77 5.61 8.69
N PRO A 267 5.05 4.95 9.61
CA PRO A 267 3.63 4.69 9.47
C PRO A 267 2.83 5.98 9.26
N ASN A 268 2.14 6.05 8.13
CA ASN A 268 1.19 7.12 7.82
C ASN A 268 0.05 6.55 6.96
N VAL A 269 -1.04 7.30 6.80
CA VAL A 269 -2.20 6.82 6.03
C VAL A 269 -1.89 6.51 4.57
N HIS A 270 -0.89 7.15 3.97
CA HIS A 270 -0.49 6.86 2.59
C HIS A 270 0.30 5.55 2.48
N LEU A 271 1.07 5.17 3.50
CA LEU A 271 1.80 3.90 3.56
C LEU A 271 0.86 2.71 3.45
N PHE A 272 -0.31 2.81 4.05
CA PHE A 272 -1.33 1.77 4.03
C PHE A 272 -2.31 1.92 2.87
N SER A 273 -2.03 2.78 1.88
CA SER A 273 -2.89 2.95 0.72
C SER A 273 -2.28 2.32 -0.53
N PHE A 274 -2.87 1.23 -1.00
CA PHE A 274 -2.50 0.61 -2.28
C PHE A 274 -2.82 1.49 -3.51
N ASN A 275 -3.63 2.54 -3.34
CA ASN A 275 -3.90 3.55 -4.38
C ASN A 275 -2.85 4.66 -4.44
N ASN A 276 -1.94 4.72 -3.48
CA ASN A 276 -0.86 5.69 -3.43
C ASN A 276 0.48 4.98 -3.72
N PRO A 277 1.33 5.46 -4.64
CA PRO A 277 2.63 4.87 -4.92
C PRO A 277 3.51 4.66 -3.69
N TYR A 278 3.31 5.45 -2.63
CA TYR A 278 4.03 5.32 -1.36
C TYR A 278 3.70 4.02 -0.60
N GLY A 279 2.47 3.53 -0.70
CA GLY A 279 2.01 2.29 -0.05
C GLY A 279 1.71 1.14 -1.00
N ALA A 280 1.70 1.39 -2.31
CA ALA A 280 1.45 0.40 -3.33
C ALA A 280 2.63 -0.57 -3.46
N CYS A 281 2.32 -1.85 -3.66
CA CYS A 281 3.34 -2.84 -4.00
C CYS A 281 4.03 -2.45 -5.32
N ALA A 282 5.36 -2.42 -5.35
CA ALA A 282 6.12 -2.03 -6.53
C ALA A 282 5.95 -2.99 -7.73
N LYS A 283 5.58 -4.25 -7.49
CA LYS A 283 5.43 -5.26 -8.55
C LYS A 283 4.08 -5.17 -9.26
N CYS A 284 3.00 -5.02 -8.52
CA CYS A 284 1.63 -4.95 -9.06
C CYS A 284 1.04 -3.54 -9.04
N GLU A 285 1.80 -2.53 -8.62
CA GLU A 285 1.36 -1.13 -8.51
C GLU A 285 0.04 -0.95 -7.74
N GLY A 286 -0.19 -1.83 -6.75
CA GLY A 286 -1.39 -1.80 -5.91
C GLY A 286 -2.64 -2.45 -6.51
N TYR A 287 -2.55 -3.13 -7.66
CA TYR A 287 -3.67 -3.91 -8.21
C TYR A 287 -3.88 -5.24 -7.47
N GLY A 288 -2.82 -5.80 -6.88
CA GLY A 288 -2.87 -7.06 -6.13
C GLY A 288 -2.73 -8.31 -7.00
N ASP A 289 -2.84 -8.16 -8.31
CA ASP A 289 -2.60 -9.17 -9.34
C ASP A 289 -1.45 -8.72 -10.28
N VAL A 290 -0.79 -9.70 -10.87
CA VAL A 290 0.22 -9.47 -11.92
C VAL A 290 -0.16 -10.33 -13.12
N ILE A 291 0.04 -9.79 -14.32
CA ILE A 291 -0.11 -10.57 -15.54
C ILE A 291 1.00 -11.63 -15.53
N GLY A 292 0.62 -12.88 -15.73
CA GLY A 292 1.51 -14.02 -15.79
C GLY A 292 1.00 -15.03 -16.80
N ILE A 293 1.80 -16.07 -17.03
CA ILE A 293 1.45 -17.16 -17.93
C ILE A 293 0.77 -18.24 -17.10
N ASP A 294 -0.43 -18.64 -17.51
CA ASP A 294 -1.16 -19.76 -16.93
C ASP A 294 -0.78 -21.05 -17.67
N GLU A 295 -0.14 -21.99 -16.97
CA GLU A 295 0.32 -23.25 -17.55
C GLU A 295 -0.83 -24.09 -18.11
N ASP A 296 -2.02 -24.03 -17.48
CA ASP A 296 -3.19 -24.79 -17.91
C ASP A 296 -3.77 -24.22 -19.21
N LEU A 297 -3.60 -22.91 -19.46
CA LEU A 297 -3.97 -22.31 -20.74
C LEU A 297 -2.93 -22.60 -21.84
N VAL A 298 -1.66 -22.77 -21.46
CA VAL A 298 -0.59 -23.12 -22.40
C VAL A 298 -0.66 -24.59 -22.81
N ILE A 299 -0.95 -25.51 -21.89
CA ILE A 299 -1.15 -26.94 -22.17
C ILE A 299 -2.53 -27.39 -21.64
N PRO A 300 -3.63 -27.05 -22.34
CA PRO A 300 -4.99 -27.33 -21.86
C PRO A 300 -5.37 -28.82 -21.93
N ASN A 301 -4.67 -29.60 -22.76
CA ASN A 301 -4.86 -31.05 -22.84
C ASN A 301 -3.52 -31.76 -22.68
N THR A 302 -3.25 -32.21 -21.46
CA THR A 302 -2.00 -32.86 -21.10
C THR A 302 -1.86 -34.27 -21.69
N ALA A 303 -2.92 -34.85 -22.26
CA ALA A 303 -2.87 -36.14 -22.96
C ALA A 303 -2.19 -36.06 -24.34
N LEU A 304 -2.01 -34.85 -24.88
CA LEU A 304 -1.31 -34.64 -26.14
C LEU A 304 0.20 -34.53 -25.92
N SER A 305 0.97 -35.08 -26.86
CA SER A 305 2.41 -34.87 -26.92
C SER A 305 2.78 -33.52 -27.56
N VAL A 306 4.04 -33.12 -27.46
CA VAL A 306 4.56 -31.93 -28.16
C VAL A 306 4.35 -32.04 -29.67
N TYR A 307 4.60 -33.21 -30.23
CA TYR A 307 4.42 -33.48 -31.66
C TYR A 307 2.95 -33.32 -32.11
N GLU A 308 2.01 -33.71 -31.26
CA GLU A 308 0.55 -33.62 -31.51
C GLU A 308 -0.04 -32.24 -31.19
N ASN A 309 0.79 -31.23 -30.98
CA ASN A 309 0.38 -29.88 -30.59
C ASN A 309 -0.20 -29.76 -29.17
N GLY A 310 0.38 -30.44 -28.18
CA GLY A 310 0.04 -30.24 -26.77
C GLY A 310 0.18 -28.78 -26.31
N ILE A 311 1.15 -28.05 -26.85
CA ILE A 311 1.42 -26.64 -26.53
C ILE A 311 0.50 -25.75 -27.39
N PHE A 312 -0.52 -25.16 -26.75
CA PHE A 312 -1.59 -24.42 -27.42
C PHE A 312 -1.12 -23.18 -28.18
N PRO A 313 -0.26 -22.30 -27.64
CA PRO A 313 0.20 -21.10 -28.36
C PRO A 313 1.04 -21.39 -29.62
N TRP A 314 1.58 -22.61 -29.74
CA TRP A 314 2.38 -23.03 -30.91
C TRP A 314 1.55 -23.75 -31.97
N ARG A 315 0.21 -23.74 -31.85
CA ARG A 315 -0.69 -24.28 -32.87
C ARG A 315 -0.81 -23.36 -34.09
N GLY A 316 -1.21 -23.95 -35.20
CA GLY A 316 -1.52 -23.24 -36.44
C GLY A 316 -0.31 -22.81 -37.26
N GLU A 317 -0.56 -22.29 -38.45
CA GLU A 317 0.47 -22.09 -39.49
C GLU A 317 1.52 -21.03 -39.13
N SER A 318 1.16 -20.02 -38.34
CA SER A 318 2.06 -18.90 -38.04
C SER A 318 3.02 -19.17 -36.88
N MET A 319 2.61 -20.00 -35.90
CA MET A 319 3.38 -20.24 -34.67
C MET A 319 3.92 -21.67 -34.56
N SER A 320 3.54 -22.58 -35.46
CA SER A 320 4.05 -23.95 -35.48
C SER A 320 5.56 -24.05 -35.59
N TRP A 321 6.22 -23.03 -36.13
CA TRP A 321 7.68 -23.03 -36.25
C TRP A 321 8.40 -23.18 -34.90
N TYR A 322 7.82 -22.71 -33.78
CA TYR A 322 8.39 -22.91 -32.43
C TYR A 322 8.34 -24.38 -32.01
N ARG A 323 7.21 -25.04 -32.26
CA ARG A 323 7.07 -26.50 -32.09
C ARG A 323 8.05 -27.24 -33.01
N ASP A 324 8.13 -26.84 -34.28
CA ASP A 324 8.99 -27.50 -35.26
C ASP A 324 10.47 -27.36 -34.90
N GLN A 325 10.87 -26.22 -34.32
CA GLN A 325 12.22 -26.03 -33.80
C GLN A 325 12.55 -27.04 -32.68
N LEU A 326 11.64 -27.24 -31.73
CA LEU A 326 11.77 -28.23 -30.66
C LEU A 326 11.82 -29.65 -31.23
N VAL A 327 10.87 -30.01 -32.10
CA VAL A 327 10.77 -31.35 -32.70
C VAL A 327 11.99 -31.70 -33.54
N ASN A 328 12.44 -30.78 -34.40
CA ASN A 328 13.58 -31.01 -35.30
C ASN A 328 14.93 -31.06 -34.56
N SER A 329 15.01 -30.52 -33.34
CA SER A 329 16.25 -30.53 -32.55
C SER A 329 16.25 -31.54 -31.40
N ALA A 330 15.12 -32.17 -31.10
CA ALA A 330 14.93 -33.06 -29.95
C ALA A 330 15.96 -34.20 -29.84
N TYR A 331 16.43 -34.74 -30.98
CA TYR A 331 17.43 -35.82 -31.01
C TYR A 331 18.80 -35.41 -30.42
N LYS A 332 19.10 -34.10 -30.34
CA LYS A 332 20.38 -33.60 -29.81
C LYS A 332 20.46 -33.65 -28.29
N PHE A 333 19.32 -33.75 -27.62
CA PHE A 333 19.20 -33.72 -26.15
C PHE A 333 18.20 -34.76 -25.63
N ASP A 334 17.92 -35.79 -26.44
CA ASP A 334 17.10 -36.97 -26.11
C ASP A 334 15.71 -36.66 -25.52
N PHE A 335 14.98 -35.73 -26.16
CA PHE A 335 13.64 -35.34 -25.70
C PHE A 335 12.52 -36.19 -26.36
N PRO A 336 11.60 -36.77 -25.58
CA PRO A 336 10.57 -37.68 -26.10
C PRO A 336 9.36 -36.91 -26.69
N ILE A 337 9.46 -36.51 -27.96
CA ILE A 337 8.48 -35.65 -28.65
C ILE A 337 7.05 -36.24 -28.78
N HIS A 338 6.91 -37.57 -28.73
CA HIS A 338 5.63 -38.29 -28.87
C HIS A 338 5.01 -38.70 -27.52
N LYS A 339 5.70 -38.43 -26.42
CA LYS A 339 5.20 -38.77 -25.08
C LYS A 339 4.13 -37.76 -24.67
N PRO A 340 2.96 -38.20 -24.16
CA PRO A 340 1.96 -37.29 -23.61
C PRO A 340 2.54 -36.38 -22.53
N TRP A 341 2.09 -35.12 -22.48
CA TRP A 341 2.62 -34.13 -21.54
C TRP A 341 2.55 -34.57 -20.07
N PHE A 342 1.46 -35.24 -19.67
CA PHE A 342 1.31 -35.72 -18.29
C PHE A 342 2.33 -36.80 -17.89
N GLU A 343 2.94 -37.49 -18.86
CA GLU A 343 3.96 -38.51 -18.60
C GLU A 343 5.40 -37.96 -18.68
N LEU A 344 5.60 -36.71 -19.09
CA LEU A 344 6.92 -36.07 -19.09
C LEU A 344 7.42 -35.90 -17.65
N SER A 345 8.74 -36.05 -17.45
CA SER A 345 9.36 -35.70 -16.16
C SER A 345 9.34 -34.19 -15.93
N GLU A 346 9.48 -33.75 -14.67
CA GLU A 346 9.55 -32.33 -14.35
C GLU A 346 10.73 -31.64 -15.04
N GLU A 347 11.88 -32.32 -15.17
CA GLU A 347 13.04 -31.81 -15.94
C GLU A 347 12.72 -31.63 -17.43
N GLN A 348 11.95 -32.56 -18.02
CA GLN A 348 11.53 -32.47 -19.41
C GLN A 348 10.53 -31.33 -19.63
N LYS A 349 9.57 -31.14 -18.70
CA LYS A 349 8.64 -30.01 -18.74
C LYS A 349 9.40 -28.69 -18.61
N GLU A 350 10.28 -28.59 -17.61
CA GLU A 350 11.13 -27.41 -17.38
C GLU A 350 11.98 -27.07 -18.60
N LEU A 351 12.53 -28.08 -19.29
CA LEU A 351 13.27 -27.88 -20.53
C LEU A 351 12.40 -27.22 -21.61
N VAL A 352 11.16 -27.67 -21.79
CA VAL A 352 10.22 -27.06 -22.76
C VAL A 352 9.90 -25.61 -22.38
N TRP A 353 9.78 -25.31 -21.09
CA TRP A 353 9.52 -23.95 -20.59
C TRP A 353 10.72 -23.02 -20.78
N THR A 354 11.91 -23.44 -20.38
CA THR A 354 13.15 -22.65 -20.39
C THR A 354 13.80 -22.56 -21.76
N GLY A 355 13.74 -23.64 -22.55
CA GLY A 355 14.47 -23.76 -23.81
C GLY A 355 15.93 -24.17 -23.61
N ASN A 356 16.67 -24.23 -24.71
CA ASN A 356 18.12 -24.49 -24.72
C ASN A 356 18.78 -23.80 -25.93
N GLU A 357 20.04 -24.14 -26.25
CA GLU A 357 20.76 -23.57 -27.39
C GLU A 357 20.12 -23.88 -28.76
N HIS A 358 19.20 -24.85 -28.83
CA HIS A 358 18.58 -25.31 -30.07
C HIS A 358 17.12 -24.85 -30.24
N PHE A 359 16.41 -24.51 -29.16
CA PHE A 359 15.06 -23.93 -29.21
C PHE A 359 14.78 -22.93 -28.08
N LYS A 360 13.90 -21.96 -28.34
CA LYS A 360 13.70 -20.79 -27.44
C LYS A 360 12.91 -21.04 -26.15
N GLY A 361 12.20 -22.17 -26.04
CA GLY A 361 11.29 -22.44 -24.92
C GLY A 361 10.03 -21.57 -24.89
N ILE A 362 9.08 -21.93 -24.03
CA ILE A 362 7.81 -21.19 -23.84
C ILE A 362 8.07 -19.81 -23.22
N ASN A 363 8.99 -19.70 -22.25
CA ASN A 363 9.35 -18.42 -21.64
C ASN A 363 9.94 -17.44 -22.66
N GLY A 364 10.82 -17.92 -23.54
CA GLY A 364 11.37 -17.13 -24.64
C GLY A 364 10.31 -16.71 -25.67
N PHE A 365 9.31 -17.56 -25.91
CA PHE A 365 8.16 -17.23 -26.76
C PHE A 365 7.33 -16.07 -26.19
N PHE A 366 6.91 -16.15 -24.93
CA PHE A 366 6.09 -15.10 -24.31
C PHE A 366 6.87 -13.80 -24.13
N LYS A 367 8.17 -13.85 -23.80
CA LYS A 367 9.01 -12.65 -23.76
C LYS A 367 9.03 -11.89 -25.09
N LEU A 368 9.08 -12.61 -26.21
CA LEU A 368 9.01 -12.01 -27.56
C LEU A 368 7.62 -11.43 -27.88
N LEU A 369 6.55 -12.01 -27.32
CA LEU A 369 5.20 -11.48 -27.46
C LEU A 369 5.01 -10.20 -26.64
N GLU A 370 5.52 -10.16 -25.41
CA GLU A 370 5.49 -9.00 -24.52
C GLU A 370 6.26 -7.80 -25.12
N GLU A 371 7.44 -8.03 -25.70
CA GLU A 371 8.20 -7.00 -26.44
C GLU A 371 7.39 -6.41 -27.62
N LYS A 372 6.45 -7.18 -28.16
CA LYS A 372 5.57 -6.81 -29.27
C LYS A 372 4.13 -6.51 -28.83
N SER A 373 3.90 -6.26 -27.54
CA SER A 373 2.59 -5.96 -26.95
C SER A 373 1.91 -4.72 -27.52
N TYR A 374 2.58 -3.89 -28.33
CA TYR A 374 1.94 -2.83 -29.10
C TYR A 374 1.00 -3.36 -30.21
N LYS A 375 1.15 -4.62 -30.64
CA LYS A 375 0.25 -5.26 -31.61
C LYS A 375 -0.98 -5.81 -30.90
N ILE A 376 -2.17 -5.44 -31.37
CA ILE A 376 -3.46 -5.82 -30.74
C ILE A 376 -3.61 -7.35 -30.63
N GLN A 377 -3.21 -8.11 -31.65
CA GLN A 377 -3.27 -9.58 -31.61
C GLN A 377 -2.44 -10.23 -30.49
N ASN A 378 -1.40 -9.56 -30.00
CA ASN A 378 -0.53 -10.08 -28.94
C ASN A 378 -1.02 -9.71 -27.53
N ARG A 379 -2.09 -8.89 -27.42
CA ARG A 379 -2.71 -8.53 -26.13
C ARG A 379 -3.86 -9.45 -25.74
N VAL A 380 -4.35 -10.26 -26.69
CA VAL A 380 -5.52 -11.13 -26.55
C VAL A 380 -5.13 -12.62 -26.51
N MET A 381 -3.87 -12.91 -26.84
CA MET A 381 -3.23 -14.23 -26.75
C MET A 381 -2.48 -14.30 -25.42
#